data_AF-A0A059LH97-F1
#
_entry.id   AF-A0A059LH97-F1
#
_cell.length_a   1.000
_cell.length_b   1.000
_cell.length_c   1.000
_cell.angle_alpha   90.00
_cell.angle_beta   90.00
_cell.angle_gamma   90.00
#
_symmetry.space_group_name_H-M   'P 1'
#
loop_
_entity.id
_entity.type
_entity.pdbx_description
1 polymer ?
#
loop_
_entity_poly.entity_id
_entity_poly.type
_entity_poly.pdbx_seq_one_letter_code
_entity_poly.pdbx_strand_id
1 'polypeptide(L)'
;FETGGSERAFAAVLAAACEELARMEVPHNLFVTDRGSRAFLFPNAYALRKAQGEVPEALVASQVDPGCWEMAGHMVYKRERDFEAASEESAWELLRHASLDARQFERVVARVVAVVDRVQAEHQPH
;
A
#
# COMPACT_ATOMS: atom_id res chain seq x y z
N PHE A 1 -10.90 -1.03 2.39
CA PHE A 1 -11.88 -2.04 2.85
C PHE A 1 -12.64 -1.49 4.03
N GLU A 2 -13.97 -1.53 3.93
CA GLU A 2 -14.92 -1.32 5.01
C GLU A 2 -15.92 -2.45 4.88
N THR A 3 -16.13 -3.24 5.92
CA THR A 3 -17.14 -4.31 5.86
C THR A 3 -18.16 -4.09 6.98
N GLY A 4 -19.43 -3.95 6.62
CA GLY A 4 -20.54 -3.94 7.59
C GLY A 4 -20.86 -5.32 8.20
N GLY A 5 -19.89 -6.23 8.21
CA GLY A 5 -20.00 -7.60 8.70
C GLY A 5 -19.27 -7.80 10.04
N SER A 6 -19.12 -9.05 10.46
CA SER A 6 -18.38 -9.39 11.69
C SER A 6 -16.88 -9.08 11.58
N GLU A 7 -16.20 -8.85 12.70
CA GLU A 7 -14.73 -8.68 12.75
C GLU A 7 -14.00 -9.86 12.10
N ARG A 8 -14.53 -11.08 12.25
CA ARG A 8 -13.98 -12.29 11.62
C ARG A 8 -14.07 -12.24 10.11
N ALA A 9 -15.20 -11.79 9.56
CA ALA A 9 -15.37 -11.61 8.12
C ALA A 9 -14.42 -10.53 7.58
N PHE A 10 -14.26 -9.43 8.32
CA PHE A 10 -13.31 -8.38 7.96
C PHE A 10 -11.86 -8.91 7.92
N ALA A 11 -11.45 -9.63 8.96
CA ALA A 11 -10.12 -10.25 9.04
C ALA A 11 -9.89 -11.26 7.90
N ALA A 12 -10.90 -12.08 7.58
CA ALA A 12 -10.81 -13.05 6.48
C ALA A 12 -10.63 -12.36 5.12
N VAL A 13 -11.36 -11.28 4.87
CA VAL A 13 -11.23 -10.48 3.64
C VAL A 13 -9.84 -9.85 3.53
N LEU A 14 -9.33 -9.26 4.61
CA LEU A 14 -7.98 -8.69 4.61
C LEU A 14 -6.89 -9.74 4.43
N ALA A 15 -7.01 -10.89 5.10
CA ALA A 15 -6.07 -12.00 4.94
C ALA A 15 -6.03 -12.46 3.49
N ALA A 16 -7.19 -12.71 2.88
CA ALA A 16 -7.28 -13.16 1.50
C ALA A 16 -6.71 -12.13 0.50
N ALA A 17 -6.94 -10.84 0.73
CA ALA A 17 -6.33 -9.78 -0.08
C ALA A 17 -4.80 -9.75 0.04
N CYS A 18 -4.26 -9.85 1.26
CA CYS A 18 -2.81 -9.86 1.51
C CYS A 18 -2.14 -11.12 0.93
N GLU A 19 -2.79 -12.28 1.08
CA GLU A 19 -2.33 -13.55 0.49
C GLU A 19 -2.28 -13.48 -1.04
N GLU A 20 -3.29 -12.89 -1.69
CA GLU A 20 -3.30 -12.75 -3.14
C GLU A 20 -2.17 -11.80 -3.62
N LEU A 21 -1.91 -10.70 -2.89
CA LEU A 21 -0.77 -9.83 -3.18
C LEU A 21 0.57 -10.55 -3.01
N ALA A 22 0.72 -11.34 -1.94
CA ALA A 22 1.92 -12.13 -1.69
C ALA A 22 2.14 -13.18 -2.79
N ARG A 23 1.06 -13.84 -3.24
CA ARG A 23 1.09 -14.80 -4.36
C ARG A 23 1.48 -14.16 -5.69
N MET A 24 1.16 -12.87 -5.85
CA MET A 24 1.56 -12.07 -7.01
C MET A 24 2.95 -11.43 -6.85
N GLU A 25 3.64 -11.69 -5.74
CA GLU A 25 4.93 -11.09 -5.39
C GLU A 25 4.89 -9.55 -5.36
N VAL A 26 3.75 -8.97 -4.96
CA VAL A 26 3.55 -7.52 -4.85
C VAL A 26 3.75 -7.11 -3.38
N PRO A 27 4.84 -6.39 -3.05
CA PRO A 27 5.02 -5.84 -1.71
C PRO A 27 3.92 -4.82 -1.43
N HIS A 28 3.50 -4.71 -0.18
CA HIS A 28 2.38 -3.85 0.19
C HIS A 28 2.45 -3.40 1.65
N ASN A 29 1.79 -2.28 1.94
CA ASN A 29 1.54 -1.81 3.29
C ASN A 29 0.05 -2.00 3.63
N LEU A 30 -0.22 -2.46 4.85
CA LEU A 30 -1.56 -2.53 5.42
C LEU A 30 -1.69 -1.46 6.51
N PHE A 31 -2.70 -0.61 6.41
CA PHE A 31 -3.00 0.41 7.39
C PHE A 31 -4.41 0.23 7.93
N VAL A 32 -4.52 -0.18 9.19
CA VAL A 32 -5.79 -0.43 9.87
C VAL A 32 -6.13 0.78 10.74
N THR A 33 -7.35 1.30 10.60
CA THR A 33 -7.85 2.48 11.32
C THR A 33 -9.21 2.18 11.95
N ASP A 34 -9.77 3.17 12.66
CA ASP A 34 -11.12 3.14 13.20
C ASP A 34 -11.37 1.93 14.10
N ARG A 35 -10.39 1.65 14.98
CA ARG A 35 -10.37 0.50 15.89
C ARG A 35 -10.55 -0.86 15.19
N GLY A 36 -10.08 -0.99 13.94
CA GLY A 36 -10.16 -2.25 13.20
C GLY A 36 -11.40 -2.39 12.32
N SER A 37 -12.23 -1.35 12.18
CA SER A 37 -13.40 -1.38 11.29
C SER A 37 -13.08 -1.00 9.84
N ARG A 38 -11.90 -0.42 9.60
CA ARG A 38 -11.47 0.04 8.28
C ARG A 38 -9.99 -0.25 8.06
N ALA A 39 -9.65 -0.62 6.84
CA ALA A 39 -8.26 -0.81 6.45
C ALA A 39 -7.98 -0.40 5.02
N PHE A 40 -6.78 0.11 4.80
CA PHE A 40 -6.21 0.47 3.50
C PHE A 40 -5.07 -0.47 3.17
N LEU A 41 -5.04 -0.92 1.93
CA LEU A 41 -4.00 -1.80 1.41
C LEU A 41 -3.33 -1.07 0.25
N PHE A 42 -2.06 -0.75 0.44
CA PHE A 42 -1.26 0.03 -0.52
C PHE A 42 -0.23 -0.89 -1.16
N PRO A 43 -0.40 -1.29 -2.44
CA PRO A 43 0.69 -1.88 -3.19
C PRO A 43 1.89 -0.92 -3.22
N ASN A 44 3.07 -1.42 -2.88
CA ASN A 44 4.28 -0.62 -2.72
C ASN A 44 5.46 -1.27 -3.43
N ALA A 45 5.92 -0.63 -4.50
CA ALA A 45 7.03 -1.08 -5.32
C ALA A 45 8.39 -0.52 -4.88
N TYR A 46 8.45 0.39 -3.90
CA TYR A 46 9.66 1.16 -3.62
C TYR A 46 10.86 0.28 -3.28
N ALA A 47 10.69 -0.68 -2.36
CA ALA A 47 11.76 -1.58 -1.96
C ALA A 47 12.28 -2.44 -3.14
N LEU A 48 11.37 -2.91 -4.00
CA LEU A 48 11.72 -3.69 -5.19
C LEU A 48 12.48 -2.83 -6.21
N ARG A 49 11.95 -1.65 -6.54
CA ARG A 49 12.59 -0.70 -7.47
C ARG A 49 13.95 -0.23 -6.95
N LYS A 50 14.07 0.00 -5.65
CA LYS A 50 15.34 0.35 -5.01
C LYS A 50 16.37 -0.76 -5.18
N ALA A 51 15.98 -2.02 -4.99
CA ALA A 51 16.85 -3.17 -5.22
C ALA A 51 17.24 -3.34 -6.70
N GLN A 52 16.39 -2.89 -7.63
CA GLN A 52 16.64 -2.90 -9.08
C GLN A 52 17.45 -1.69 -9.57
N GLY A 53 17.73 -0.71 -8.71
CA GLY A 53 18.42 0.53 -9.09
C GLY A 53 17.56 1.53 -9.86
N GLU A 54 16.23 1.37 -9.80
CA GLU A 54 15.27 2.24 -10.50
C GLU A 54 14.88 3.50 -9.69
N VAL A 55 15.29 3.57 -8.42
CA VAL A 55 15.05 4.73 -7.55
C VAL A 55 16.25 5.70 -7.63
N PRO A 56 16.02 7.00 -7.89
CA PRO A 56 17.08 8.01 -7.92
C PRO A 56 17.93 8.04 -6.65
N GLU A 57 19.24 8.21 -6.81
CA GLU A 57 20.20 8.24 -5.69
C GLU A 57 19.85 9.33 -4.66
N ALA A 58 19.37 10.50 -5.12
CA ALA A 58 18.92 11.57 -4.23
C ALA A 58 17.78 11.13 -3.29
N LEU A 59 16.81 10.34 -3.79
CA LEU A 59 15.74 9.78 -2.97
C LEU A 59 16.26 8.70 -2.03
N VAL A 60 17.17 7.83 -2.49
CA VAL A 60 17.82 6.85 -1.62
C VAL A 60 18.59 7.54 -0.48
N ALA A 61 19.28 8.63 -0.78
CA ALA A 61 20.06 9.42 0.17
C ALA A 61 19.21 10.25 1.14
N SER A 62 17.93 10.50 0.83
CA SER A 62 16.94 11.08 1.76
C SER A 62 16.63 10.17 2.94
N GLN A 63 16.90 8.86 2.80
CA GLN A 63 16.60 7.83 3.80
C GLN A 63 15.11 7.71 4.17
N VAL A 64 14.23 8.32 3.38
CA VAL A 64 12.79 8.09 3.43
C VAL A 64 12.50 6.77 2.72
N ASP A 65 11.83 5.87 3.44
CA ASP A 65 11.32 4.60 2.93
C ASP A 65 9.80 4.67 3.08
N PRO A 66 9.05 4.85 1.98
CA PRO A 66 7.64 5.20 2.04
C PRO A 66 6.85 4.01 2.61
N GLY A 67 6.45 4.14 3.87
CA GLY A 67 5.59 3.19 4.56
C GLY A 67 4.13 3.62 4.49
N CYS A 68 3.30 3.10 5.40
CA CYS A 68 1.88 3.45 5.45
C CYS A 68 1.62 4.94 5.68
N TRP A 69 2.52 5.66 6.36
CA TRP A 69 2.40 7.09 6.62
C TRP A 69 2.55 7.91 5.35
N GLU A 70 3.66 7.73 4.63
CA GLU A 70 3.93 8.46 3.38
C GLU A 70 2.89 8.11 2.31
N MET A 71 2.53 6.82 2.19
CA MET A 71 1.49 6.36 1.27
C MET A 71 0.10 6.94 1.59
N ALA A 72 -0.15 7.34 2.84
CA ALA A 72 -1.35 8.04 3.28
C ALA A 72 -1.21 9.58 3.24
N GLY A 73 -0.13 10.11 2.65
CA GLY A 73 0.13 11.54 2.50
C GLY A 73 0.85 12.22 3.67
N HIS A 74 1.27 11.47 4.68
CA HIS A 74 2.03 12.00 5.82
C HIS A 74 3.52 11.78 5.58
N MET A 75 4.20 12.81 5.10
CA MET A 75 5.63 12.75 4.77
C MET A 75 6.49 12.88 6.03
N VAL A 76 7.26 11.85 6.38
CA VAL A 76 8.16 11.86 7.55
C VAL A 76 9.62 11.98 7.12
N TYR A 77 10.27 13.07 7.54
CA TYR A 77 11.68 13.34 7.24
C TYR A 77 12.56 13.17 8.47
N LYS A 78 13.73 12.54 8.29
CA LYS A 78 14.66 12.25 9.40
C LYS A 78 15.65 13.38 9.67
N ARG A 79 15.91 14.24 8.68
CA ARG A 79 16.87 15.36 8.77
C ARG A 79 16.15 16.67 8.54
N GLU A 80 16.49 17.67 9.33
CA GLU A 80 15.93 19.02 9.23
C GLU A 80 16.07 19.59 7.80
N ARG A 81 17.24 19.46 7.17
CA ARG A 81 17.45 19.91 5.79
C ARG A 81 16.50 19.28 4.76
N ASP A 82 16.11 18.02 4.96
CA ASP A 82 15.19 17.34 4.02
C ASP A 82 13.75 17.82 4.27
N PHE A 83 13.42 18.11 5.52
CA PHE A 83 12.15 18.72 5.90
C PHE A 83 12.02 20.14 5.35
N GLU A 84 13.06 20.97 5.48
CA GLU A 84 13.08 22.35 4.96
C GLU A 84 13.06 22.40 3.43
N ALA A 85 13.71 21.45 2.77
CA ALA A 85 13.70 21.32 1.31
C ALA A 85 12.46 20.60 0.76
N ALA A 86 11.57 20.09 1.63
CA ALA A 86 10.40 19.33 1.21
C ALA A 86 9.47 20.20 0.36
N SER A 87 9.06 19.64 -0.76
CA SER A 87 8.08 20.24 -1.67
C SER A 87 7.04 19.22 -2.08
N GLU A 88 5.93 19.69 -2.63
CA GLU A 88 4.92 18.82 -3.23
C GLU A 88 5.54 17.94 -4.33
N GLU A 89 6.41 18.53 -5.15
CA GLU A 89 7.13 17.81 -6.21
C GLU A 89 8.00 16.68 -5.66
N SER A 90 8.74 16.91 -4.56
CA SER A 90 9.53 15.85 -3.93
C SER A 90 8.67 14.72 -3.35
N ALA A 91 7.48 15.05 -2.82
CA ALA A 91 6.53 14.07 -2.32
C ALA A 91 5.93 13.25 -3.46
N TRP A 92 5.54 13.90 -4.56
CA TRP A 92 5.08 13.24 -5.77
C TRP A 92 6.13 12.30 -6.36
N GLU A 93 7.38 12.74 -6.42
CA GLU A 93 8.47 11.91 -6.94
C GLU A 93 8.68 10.66 -6.06
N LEU A 94 8.67 10.79 -4.73
CA LEU A 94 8.72 9.63 -3.82
C LEU A 94 7.56 8.65 -4.08
N LEU A 95 6.33 9.16 -4.12
CA LEU A 95 5.13 8.36 -4.29
C LEU A 95 5.07 7.68 -5.66
N ARG A 96 5.60 8.33 -6.71
CA ARG A 96 5.74 7.74 -8.04
C ARG A 96 6.59 6.48 -8.01
N HIS A 97 7.72 6.53 -7.29
CA HIS A 97 8.62 5.38 -7.14
C HIS A 97 8.05 4.29 -6.25
N ALA A 98 7.18 4.64 -5.29
CA ALA A 98 6.45 3.67 -4.47
C ALA A 98 5.25 3.04 -5.19
N SER A 99 4.66 3.72 -6.17
CA SER A 99 3.44 3.28 -6.84
C SER A 99 3.71 2.28 -7.97
N LEU A 100 2.77 1.36 -8.18
CA LEU A 100 2.73 0.51 -9.37
C LEU A 100 2.47 1.33 -10.63
N ASP A 101 2.89 0.82 -11.79
CA ASP A 101 2.41 1.38 -13.06
C ASP A 101 0.91 1.06 -13.28
N ALA A 102 0.26 1.77 -14.19
CA ALA A 102 -1.18 1.63 -14.41
C ALA A 102 -1.61 0.20 -14.76
N ARG A 103 -0.85 -0.50 -15.61
CA ARG A 103 -1.19 -1.87 -16.04
C ARG A 103 -0.97 -2.88 -14.90
N GLN A 104 0.08 -2.70 -14.12
CA GLN A 104 0.33 -3.47 -12.90
C GLN A 104 -0.79 -3.26 -11.89
N PHE A 105 -1.17 -2.00 -11.65
CA PHE A 105 -2.23 -1.63 -10.72
C PHE A 105 -3.58 -2.25 -11.11
N GLU A 106 -4.02 -2.06 -12.36
CA GLU A 106 -5.27 -2.63 -12.87
C GLU A 106 -5.31 -4.16 -12.70
N ARG A 107 -4.21 -4.84 -13.04
CA ARG A 107 -4.09 -6.30 -12.87
C ARG A 107 -4.19 -6.71 -11.40
N VAL A 108 -3.51 -6.00 -10.51
CA VAL A 108 -3.53 -6.26 -9.07
C VAL A 108 -4.93 -6.06 -8.50
N VAL A 109 -5.56 -4.93 -8.81
CA VAL A 109 -6.91 -4.61 -8.34
C VAL A 109 -7.91 -5.67 -8.80
N ALA A 110 -7.89 -6.05 -10.08
CA ALA A 110 -8.81 -7.06 -10.61
C ALA A 110 -8.69 -8.41 -9.86
N ARG A 111 -7.46 -8.84 -9.55
CA ARG A 111 -7.20 -10.09 -8.82
C ARG A 111 -7.63 -10.02 -7.37
N VAL A 112 -7.28 -8.94 -6.67
CA VAL A 112 -7.61 -8.74 -5.26
C VAL A 112 -9.13 -8.62 -5.08
N VAL A 113 -9.80 -7.81 -5.91
CA VAL A 113 -11.27 -7.65 -5.85
C VAL A 113 -11.96 -8.99 -6.09
N ALA A 114 -11.56 -9.78 -7.09
CA ALA A 114 -12.17 -11.08 -7.34
C ALA A 114 -12.04 -12.06 -6.15
N VAL A 115 -10.91 -12.02 -5.44
CA VAL A 115 -10.71 -12.85 -4.22
C VAL A 115 -11.56 -12.32 -3.07
N VAL A 116 -11.60 -11.01 -2.87
CA VAL A 116 -12.38 -10.35 -1.82
C VAL A 116 -13.88 -10.64 -2.00
N ASP A 117 -14.41 -10.48 -3.21
CA ASP A 117 -15.83 -10.72 -3.51
C ASP A 117 -16.22 -12.18 -3.20
N ARG A 118 -15.35 -13.14 -3.56
CA ARG A 118 -15.56 -14.56 -3.25
C ARG A 118 -15.62 -14.81 -1.74
N VAL A 119 -14.65 -14.30 -0.99
CA VAL A 119 -14.58 -14.50 0.46
C VAL A 119 -15.73 -13.79 1.18
N GLN A 120 -16.14 -12.61 0.71
CA GLN A 120 -17.29 -11.90 1.24
C GLN A 120 -18.59 -12.68 1.05
N ALA A 121 -18.80 -13.29 -0.12
CA ALA A 121 -19.99 -14.10 -0.40
C ALA A 121 -20.09 -15.32 0.55
N GLU A 122 -18.96 -15.95 0.90
CA GLU A 122 -18.91 -17.07 1.85
C GLU A 122 -19.30 -16.67 3.28
N HIS A 123 -19.20 -15.38 3.63
CA HIS A 123 -19.45 -14.85 4.97
C HIS A 123 -20.73 -14.01 5.08
N GLN A 124 -21.53 -13.92 4.02
CA GLN A 124 -22.87 -13.33 4.09
C GLN A 124 -23.83 -14.30 4.79
N PRO A 125 -24.64 -13.84 5.77
CA PRO A 125 -25.66 -14.67 6.36
C PRO A 125 -26.73 -15.02 5.31
N HIS A 126 -27.14 -16.30 5.27
CA HIS A 126 -28.27 -16.78 4.48
C HIS A 126 -29.59 -16.15 4.90
#